data_AF-A0A0D0L1S0-F1
#
_entry.id   AF-A0A0D0L1S0-F1
#
_cell.length_a   1.000
_cell.length_b   1.000
_cell.length_c   1.000
_cell.angle_alpha   90.00
_cell.angle_beta   90.00
_cell.angle_gamma   90.00
#
_symmetry.space_group_name_H-M   'P 1'
#
loop_
_entity.id
_entity.type
_entity.pdbx_description
1 polymer ?
#
loop_
_entity_poly.entity_id
_entity_poly.type
_entity_poly.pdbx_seq_one_letter_code
_entity_poly.pdbx_strand_id
1 'polypeptide(L)'
;MIALVQASTSLPIMLFSLVSGALADSFDRRRIMISAQFLMLTASVMLTVFAWFGWLSPWLLLFFTFMIGCGTALNNPSWQASVGEMVPREDLPAAVTLNSVGFNITRSVGPAIGGVIVAVGGAAAAFLVNTFSYFALIYALVKWQPPKSTSTLPREQLFAAISAGMRYVAMSPNIGKVLVRGFLFGLSASAILALMPLVARDLVQGGPLTYGIMLGAFGVGAVGGALISARLRETLSSEWIVRVAFLGFALSAGVTAISTNAIVTALFLTIAGASWVLALSLFNTIVQLSTPRWVVGRALSLYQTLTFGGIALGSWLWGSLAEDYGLSYSLLCSCVLMLLGVIVGFKLTMPAFASLNLDPLNRFVEPNLLLDVKPRSGPIAILVDYEIDDADLAEFMTIMVERRRIRLRDGAQNWTLMRDLENPDIWTEIYHVPTWVEYVRHNQRRTQADAESWDSILKLHRGSTRPRVHRMIERQAIPPQDDIFHKAHIEPH
;
A
#
# COMPACT_ATOMS: atom_id res chain seq x y z
N MET A 1 9.80 24.37 -11.59
CA MET A 1 8.32 24.29 -11.37
C MET A 1 7.60 23.11 -12.05
N ILE A 2 7.93 22.71 -13.29
CA ILE A 2 7.18 21.68 -14.03
C ILE A 2 7.15 20.33 -13.30
N ALA A 3 8.28 19.89 -12.74
CA ALA A 3 8.37 18.63 -11.98
C ALA A 3 7.50 18.62 -10.70
N LEU A 4 7.14 19.79 -10.15
CA LEU A 4 6.24 19.90 -9.00
C LEU A 4 4.79 19.51 -9.34
N VAL A 5 4.41 19.53 -10.63
CA VAL A 5 3.08 19.05 -11.05
C VAL A 5 2.94 17.56 -10.74
N GLN A 6 3.97 16.76 -11.05
CA GLN A 6 3.99 15.34 -10.74
C GLN A 6 4.06 15.07 -9.23
N ALA A 7 4.79 15.91 -8.49
CA ALA A 7 4.77 15.85 -7.03
C ALA A 7 3.37 16.18 -6.47
N SER A 8 2.67 17.17 -7.04
CA SER A 8 1.33 17.60 -6.59
C SER A 8 0.26 16.54 -6.80
N THR A 9 0.38 15.68 -7.81
CA THR A 9 -0.54 14.54 -8.00
C THR A 9 -0.20 13.36 -7.08
N SER A 10 1.08 13.13 -6.79
CA SER A 10 1.55 11.96 -6.03
C SER A 10 1.55 12.18 -4.51
N LEU A 11 1.80 13.40 -4.05
CA LEU A 11 1.89 13.77 -2.63
C LEU A 11 0.57 13.55 -1.88
N PRO A 12 -0.62 13.92 -2.40
CA PRO A 12 -1.89 13.59 -1.75
C PRO A 12 -2.09 12.09 -1.56
N ILE A 13 -1.71 11.29 -2.55
CA ILE A 13 -1.80 9.83 -2.46
C ILE A 13 -0.91 9.34 -1.32
N MET A 14 0.31 9.85 -1.20
CA MET A 14 1.20 9.54 -0.09
C MET A 14 0.58 9.88 1.28
N LEU A 15 0.06 11.10 1.43
CA LEU A 15 -0.46 11.62 2.71
C LEU A 15 -1.76 10.94 3.12
N PHE A 16 -2.65 10.68 2.17
CA PHE A 16 -4.02 10.28 2.45
C PHE A 16 -4.32 8.81 2.20
N SER A 17 -3.45 8.01 1.55
CA SER A 17 -3.74 6.59 1.25
C SER A 17 -4.06 5.74 2.49
N LEU A 18 -3.42 6.04 3.63
CA LEU A 18 -3.60 5.31 4.88
C LEU A 18 -4.95 5.66 5.54
N VAL A 19 -5.28 6.96 5.54
CA VAL A 19 -6.54 7.47 6.06
C VAL A 19 -7.70 7.05 5.17
N SER A 20 -7.54 7.15 3.85
CA SER A 20 -8.58 6.81 2.87
C SER A 20 -8.90 5.32 2.84
N GLY A 21 -7.90 4.44 2.98
CA GLY A 21 -8.14 3.00 3.13
C GLY A 21 -8.97 2.69 4.37
N ALA A 22 -8.64 3.28 5.51
CA ALA A 22 -9.38 3.05 6.73
C ALA A 22 -10.77 3.71 6.76
N LEU A 23 -10.95 4.84 6.08
CA LEU A 23 -12.26 5.43 5.80
C LEU A 23 -13.10 4.47 4.94
N ALA A 24 -12.52 3.85 3.91
CA ALA A 24 -13.20 2.89 3.02
C ALA A 24 -13.66 1.61 3.74
N ASP A 25 -12.99 1.24 4.83
CA ASP A 25 -13.38 0.12 5.70
C ASP A 25 -14.45 0.53 6.74
N SER A 26 -14.45 1.79 7.15
CA SER A 26 -15.29 2.29 8.25
C SER A 26 -16.60 2.92 7.79
N PHE A 27 -16.63 3.47 6.57
CA PHE A 27 -17.80 4.17 6.02
C PHE A 27 -18.31 3.47 4.76
N ASP A 28 -19.53 3.85 4.35
CA ASP A 28 -20.10 3.39 3.09
C ASP A 28 -19.22 3.88 1.92
N ARG A 29 -18.61 2.93 1.20
CA ARG A 29 -17.68 3.18 0.09
C ARG A 29 -18.29 4.06 -0.99
N ARG A 30 -19.60 3.89 -1.25
CA ARG A 30 -20.32 4.72 -2.24
C ARG A 30 -20.31 6.19 -1.83
N ARG A 31 -20.53 6.49 -0.56
CA ARG A 31 -20.53 7.87 -0.05
C ARG A 31 -19.14 8.50 -0.17
N ILE A 32 -18.09 7.76 0.18
CA ILE A 32 -16.71 8.24 0.06
C ILE A 32 -16.36 8.56 -1.39
N MET A 33 -16.66 7.66 -2.32
CA MET A 33 -16.40 7.89 -3.74
C MET A 33 -17.15 9.12 -4.24
N ILE A 34 -18.45 9.26 -3.91
CA ILE A 34 -19.23 10.45 -4.31
C ILE A 34 -18.59 11.73 -3.75
N SER A 35 -18.23 11.78 -2.47
CA SER A 35 -17.56 12.94 -1.86
C SER A 35 -16.23 13.26 -2.56
N ALA A 36 -15.44 12.23 -2.90
CA ALA A 36 -14.19 12.40 -3.64
C ALA A 36 -14.41 12.94 -5.05
N GLN A 37 -15.42 12.46 -5.77
CA GLN A 37 -15.79 12.97 -7.09
C GLN A 37 -16.25 14.44 -7.03
N PHE A 38 -17.01 14.83 -6.01
CA PHE A 38 -17.38 16.24 -5.80
C PHE A 38 -16.16 17.12 -5.54
N LEU A 39 -15.20 16.68 -4.71
CA LEU A 39 -13.95 17.42 -4.49
C LEU A 39 -13.17 17.64 -5.80
N MET A 40 -13.03 16.61 -6.63
CA MET A 40 -12.34 16.70 -7.91
C MET A 40 -13.10 17.56 -8.93
N LEU A 41 -14.44 17.47 -8.95
CA LEU A 41 -15.31 18.30 -9.78
C LEU A 41 -15.15 19.77 -9.39
N THR A 42 -15.26 20.11 -8.11
CA THR A 42 -15.10 21.51 -7.64
C THR A 42 -13.72 22.05 -8.00
N ALA A 43 -12.65 21.29 -7.75
CA ALA A 43 -11.30 21.70 -8.11
C ALA A 43 -11.15 21.91 -9.63
N SER A 44 -11.76 21.04 -10.45
CA SER A 44 -11.69 21.13 -11.92
C SER A 44 -12.54 22.27 -12.50
N VAL A 45 -13.72 22.55 -11.92
CA VAL A 45 -14.52 23.74 -12.27
C VAL A 45 -13.71 25.00 -12.00
N MET A 46 -13.12 25.12 -10.80
CA MET A 46 -12.31 26.29 -10.45
C MET A 46 -11.08 26.41 -11.35
N LEU A 47 -10.40 25.31 -11.64
CA LEU A 47 -9.26 25.29 -12.57
C LEU A 47 -9.66 25.77 -13.98
N THR A 48 -10.80 25.30 -14.48
CA THR A 48 -11.36 25.73 -15.78
C THR A 48 -11.66 27.23 -15.80
N VAL A 49 -12.36 27.73 -14.77
CA VAL A 49 -12.73 29.15 -14.65
C VAL A 49 -11.47 30.03 -14.62
N PHE A 50 -10.50 29.71 -13.77
CA PHE A 50 -9.26 30.49 -13.65
C PHE A 50 -8.43 30.45 -14.93
N ALA A 51 -8.40 29.32 -15.63
CA ALA A 51 -7.75 29.20 -16.93
C ALA A 51 -8.46 30.05 -18.01
N TRP A 52 -9.79 30.07 -18.02
CA TRP A 52 -10.58 30.84 -18.99
C TRP A 52 -10.41 32.35 -18.82
N PHE A 53 -10.37 32.84 -17.58
CA PHE A 53 -10.15 34.26 -17.29
C PHE A 53 -8.67 34.68 -17.30
N GLY A 54 -7.75 33.76 -17.56
CA GLY A 54 -6.31 34.05 -17.58
C GLY A 54 -5.70 34.35 -16.21
N TRP A 55 -6.38 34.01 -15.12
CA TRP A 55 -5.91 34.23 -13.74
C TRP A 55 -4.98 33.13 -13.23
N LEU A 56 -4.69 32.14 -14.08
CA LEU A 56 -3.97 30.95 -13.69
C LEU A 56 -2.48 31.24 -13.49
N SER A 57 -2.06 31.31 -12.22
CA SER A 57 -0.64 31.29 -11.86
C SER A 57 -0.13 29.84 -11.74
N PRO A 58 1.19 29.60 -11.88
CA PRO A 58 1.77 28.29 -11.65
C PRO A 58 1.44 27.72 -10.26
N TRP A 59 1.36 28.56 -9.23
CA TRP A 59 1.00 28.15 -7.87
C TRP A 59 -0.46 27.69 -7.75
N LEU A 60 -1.38 28.38 -8.43
CA LEU A 60 -2.79 27.98 -8.47
C LEU A 60 -2.97 26.66 -9.22
N LEU A 61 -2.22 26.46 -10.33
CA LEU A 61 -2.23 25.18 -11.03
C LEU A 61 -1.76 24.04 -10.13
N LEU A 62 -0.67 24.22 -9.38
CA LEU A 62 -0.17 23.22 -8.42
C LEU A 62 -1.20 22.95 -7.31
N PHE A 63 -1.81 23.99 -6.75
CA PHE A 63 -2.83 23.88 -5.71
C PHE A 63 -4.06 23.08 -6.18
N PHE A 64 -4.62 23.40 -7.34
CA PHE A 64 -5.77 22.66 -7.89
C PHE A 64 -5.39 21.23 -8.28
N THR A 65 -4.20 21.02 -8.82
CA THR A 65 -3.67 19.67 -9.11
C THR A 65 -3.55 18.85 -7.83
N PHE A 66 -3.09 19.46 -6.73
CA PHE A 66 -3.03 18.84 -5.41
C PHE A 66 -4.43 18.50 -4.88
N MET A 67 -5.42 19.39 -5.02
CA MET A 67 -6.81 19.11 -4.64
C MET A 67 -7.40 17.94 -5.44
N ILE A 68 -7.17 17.88 -6.75
CA ILE A 68 -7.58 16.74 -7.59
C ILE A 68 -6.88 15.45 -7.14
N GLY A 69 -5.59 15.53 -6.80
CA GLY A 69 -4.85 14.42 -6.22
C GLY A 69 -5.43 13.95 -4.88
N CYS A 70 -5.91 14.85 -4.01
CA CYS A 70 -6.58 14.49 -2.75
C CYS A 70 -7.87 13.70 -3.01
N GLY A 71 -8.68 14.14 -3.96
CA GLY A 71 -9.88 13.41 -4.36
C GLY A 71 -9.53 12.04 -4.96
N THR A 72 -8.47 11.96 -5.76
CA THR A 72 -7.98 10.68 -6.30
C THR A 72 -7.51 9.72 -5.19
N ALA A 73 -6.80 10.25 -4.18
CA ALA A 73 -6.33 9.48 -3.02
C ALA A 73 -7.47 8.92 -2.17
N LEU A 74 -8.58 9.66 -2.07
CA LEU A 74 -9.81 9.21 -1.41
C LEU A 74 -10.58 8.19 -2.25
N ASN A 75 -10.68 8.41 -3.56
CA ASN A 75 -11.46 7.57 -4.47
C ASN A 75 -10.83 6.19 -4.72
N ASN A 76 -9.50 6.13 -4.92
CA ASN A 76 -8.83 4.92 -5.41
C ASN A 76 -9.02 3.68 -4.51
N PRO A 77 -8.83 3.74 -3.18
CA PRO A 77 -9.01 2.56 -2.33
C PRO A 77 -10.46 2.09 -2.27
N SER A 78 -11.41 3.02 -2.18
CA SER A 78 -12.85 2.68 -2.22
C SER A 78 -13.23 2.04 -3.54
N TRP A 79 -12.73 2.58 -4.67
CA TRP A 79 -12.95 2.01 -6.00
C TRP A 79 -12.41 0.57 -6.10
N GLN A 80 -11.15 0.35 -5.71
CA GLN A 80 -10.54 -0.99 -5.80
C GLN A 80 -11.25 -2.02 -4.91
N ALA A 81 -11.69 -1.62 -3.71
CA ALA A 81 -12.45 -2.50 -2.82
C ALA A 81 -13.86 -2.82 -3.37
N SER A 82 -14.49 -1.87 -4.06
CA SER A 82 -15.83 -2.03 -4.60
C SER A 82 -15.93 -2.92 -5.85
N VAL A 83 -14.83 -3.12 -6.61
CA VAL A 83 -14.84 -4.04 -7.76
C VAL A 83 -15.32 -5.44 -7.36
N GLY A 84 -14.89 -5.93 -6.21
CA GLY A 84 -15.30 -7.25 -5.69
C GLY A 84 -16.75 -7.34 -5.23
N GLU A 85 -17.44 -6.21 -5.05
CA GLU A 85 -18.87 -6.16 -4.71
C GLU A 85 -19.76 -6.04 -5.95
N MET A 86 -19.17 -5.67 -7.10
CA MET A 86 -19.90 -5.48 -8.36
C MET A 86 -20.09 -6.77 -9.15
N VAL A 87 -19.27 -7.79 -8.89
CA VAL A 87 -19.29 -9.05 -9.64
C VAL A 87 -19.32 -10.26 -8.70
N PRO A 88 -19.93 -11.38 -9.12
CA PRO A 88 -19.79 -12.67 -8.44
C PRO A 88 -18.32 -13.06 -8.28
N ARG A 89 -18.01 -13.89 -7.26
CA ARG A 89 -16.64 -14.30 -6.96
C ARG A 89 -15.94 -15.02 -8.10
N GLU A 90 -16.69 -15.76 -8.90
CA GLU A 90 -16.22 -16.49 -10.10
C GLU A 90 -15.76 -15.55 -11.22
N ASP A 91 -16.40 -14.38 -11.36
CA ASP A 91 -16.09 -13.38 -12.38
C ASP A 91 -15.03 -12.37 -11.94
N LEU A 92 -14.63 -12.41 -10.66
CA LEU A 92 -13.69 -11.45 -10.09
C LEU A 92 -12.35 -11.36 -10.87
N PRO A 93 -11.70 -12.46 -11.29
CA PRO A 93 -10.48 -12.39 -12.07
C PRO A 93 -10.67 -11.69 -13.42
N ALA A 94 -11.80 -11.94 -14.09
CA ALA A 94 -12.14 -11.30 -15.36
C ALA A 94 -12.40 -9.80 -15.17
N ALA A 95 -13.11 -9.41 -14.11
CA ALA A 95 -13.37 -8.01 -13.78
C ALA A 95 -12.08 -7.24 -13.44
N VAL A 96 -11.18 -7.84 -12.66
CA VAL A 96 -9.86 -7.26 -12.33
C VAL A 96 -9.01 -7.08 -13.60
N THR A 97 -9.04 -8.07 -14.51
CA THR A 97 -8.35 -8.00 -15.80
C THR A 97 -8.91 -6.87 -16.65
N LEU A 98 -10.24 -6.78 -16.78
CA LEU A 98 -10.90 -5.72 -17.54
C LEU A 98 -10.59 -4.32 -16.98
N ASN A 99 -10.59 -4.18 -15.65
CA ASN A 99 -10.21 -2.92 -14.99
C ASN A 99 -8.76 -2.54 -15.31
N SER A 100 -7.84 -3.50 -15.26
CA SER A 100 -6.43 -3.30 -15.58
C SER A 100 -6.23 -2.90 -17.05
N VAL A 101 -6.96 -3.52 -17.98
CA VAL A 101 -6.94 -3.16 -19.40
C VAL A 101 -7.43 -1.72 -19.59
N GLY A 102 -8.56 -1.36 -18.96
CA GLY A 102 -9.10 0.00 -19.00
C GLY A 102 -8.09 1.04 -18.51
N PHE A 103 -7.48 0.82 -17.34
CA PHE A 103 -6.48 1.74 -16.78
C PHE A 103 -5.27 1.92 -17.69
N ASN A 104 -4.77 0.84 -18.28
CA ASN A 104 -3.64 0.89 -19.20
C ASN A 104 -3.99 1.58 -20.53
N ILE A 105 -5.18 1.35 -21.09
CA ILE A 105 -5.67 2.04 -22.29
C ILE A 105 -5.78 3.54 -22.01
N THR A 106 -6.41 3.94 -20.90
CA THR A 106 -6.56 5.35 -20.53
C THR A 106 -5.19 6.04 -20.39
N ARG A 107 -4.19 5.35 -19.83
CA ARG A 107 -2.84 5.93 -19.70
C ARG A 107 -2.12 6.08 -21.04
N SER A 108 -2.40 5.24 -22.03
CA SER A 108 -1.78 5.32 -23.36
C SER A 108 -2.47 6.32 -24.28
N VAL A 109 -3.81 6.26 -24.31
CA VAL A 109 -4.62 7.04 -25.25
C VAL A 109 -4.99 8.40 -24.68
N GLY A 110 -5.17 8.50 -23.36
CA GLY A 110 -5.55 9.72 -22.65
C GLY A 110 -4.64 10.92 -22.95
N PRO A 111 -3.29 10.78 -22.85
CA PRO A 111 -2.38 11.86 -23.20
C PRO A 111 -2.45 12.32 -24.66
N ALA A 112 -2.69 11.39 -25.59
CA ALA A 112 -2.85 11.74 -27.00
C ALA A 112 -4.12 12.56 -27.22
N ILE A 113 -5.24 12.13 -26.64
CA ILE A 113 -6.51 12.88 -26.67
C ILE A 113 -6.34 14.25 -26.00
N GLY A 114 -5.72 14.29 -24.81
CA GLY A 114 -5.47 15.53 -24.08
C GLY A 114 -4.58 16.50 -24.86
N GLY A 115 -3.51 15.99 -25.49
CA GLY A 115 -2.62 16.78 -26.35
C GLY A 115 -3.35 17.38 -27.55
N VAL A 116 -4.23 16.62 -28.20
CA VAL A 116 -5.07 17.13 -29.31
C VAL A 116 -6.04 18.20 -28.81
N ILE A 117 -6.71 18.00 -27.68
CA ILE A 117 -7.62 19.00 -27.10
C ILE A 117 -6.88 20.29 -26.80
N VAL A 118 -5.69 20.21 -26.19
CA VAL A 118 -4.87 21.38 -25.89
C VAL A 118 -4.39 22.06 -27.18
N ALA A 119 -4.04 21.30 -28.22
CA ALA A 119 -3.58 21.86 -29.48
C ALA A 119 -4.68 22.64 -30.22
N VAL A 120 -5.93 22.17 -30.17
CA VAL A 120 -7.06 22.79 -30.89
C VAL A 120 -7.76 23.87 -30.06
N GLY A 121 -7.97 23.63 -28.76
CA GLY A 121 -8.79 24.46 -27.88
C GLY A 121 -8.04 25.09 -26.70
N GLY A 122 -6.73 24.87 -26.59
CA GLY A 122 -5.92 25.37 -25.48
C GLY A 122 -6.15 24.63 -24.16
N ALA A 123 -5.44 25.06 -23.11
CA ALA A 123 -5.49 24.44 -21.78
C ALA A 123 -6.88 24.53 -21.13
N ALA A 124 -7.59 25.65 -21.30
CA ALA A 124 -8.91 25.85 -20.72
C ALA A 124 -9.94 24.83 -21.25
N ALA A 125 -9.88 24.49 -22.55
CA ALA A 125 -10.75 23.46 -23.13
C ALA A 125 -10.46 22.08 -22.53
N ALA A 126 -9.19 21.74 -22.29
CA ALA A 126 -8.83 20.47 -21.66
C ALA A 126 -9.37 20.35 -20.23
N PHE A 127 -9.29 21.42 -19.43
CA PHE A 127 -9.86 21.46 -18.08
C PHE A 127 -11.40 21.39 -18.09
N LEU A 128 -12.05 22.02 -19.08
CA LEU A 128 -13.49 21.96 -19.25
C LEU A 128 -13.95 20.52 -19.57
N VAL A 129 -13.27 19.83 -20.49
CA VAL A 129 -13.57 18.42 -20.81
C VAL A 129 -13.40 17.54 -19.56
N ASN A 130 -12.32 17.75 -18.79
CA ASN A 130 -12.11 17.03 -17.53
C ASN A 130 -13.27 17.26 -16.54
N THR A 131 -13.74 18.51 -16.43
CA THR A 131 -14.87 18.90 -15.58
C THR A 131 -16.14 18.13 -15.91
N PHE A 132 -16.48 18.04 -17.20
CA PHE A 132 -17.68 17.31 -17.63
C PHE A 132 -17.58 15.79 -17.39
N SER A 133 -16.38 15.22 -17.41
CA SER A 133 -16.18 13.79 -17.17
C SER A 133 -16.66 13.34 -15.78
N TYR A 134 -16.55 14.20 -14.76
CA TYR A 134 -16.95 13.88 -13.39
C TYR A 134 -18.47 13.72 -13.24
N PHE A 135 -19.28 14.43 -14.02
CA PHE A 135 -20.74 14.29 -13.95
C PHE A 135 -21.19 12.88 -14.33
N ALA A 136 -20.57 12.29 -15.36
CA ALA A 136 -20.86 10.91 -15.76
C ALA A 136 -20.50 9.91 -14.64
N LEU A 137 -19.35 10.11 -13.98
CA LEU A 137 -18.92 9.26 -12.86
C LEU A 137 -19.85 9.40 -11.65
N ILE A 138 -20.21 10.62 -11.28
CA ILE A 138 -21.14 10.88 -10.16
C ILE A 138 -22.50 10.24 -10.45
N TYR A 139 -23.04 10.41 -11.67
CA TYR A 139 -24.30 9.79 -12.06
C TYR A 139 -24.25 8.25 -11.95
N ALA A 140 -23.19 7.63 -12.47
CA ALA A 140 -23.00 6.18 -12.36
C ALA A 140 -22.95 5.70 -10.89
N LEU A 141 -22.22 6.42 -10.03
CA LEU A 141 -22.11 6.11 -8.59
C LEU A 141 -23.42 6.34 -7.83
N VAL A 142 -24.21 7.35 -8.20
CA VAL A 142 -25.52 7.60 -7.61
C VAL A 142 -26.50 6.49 -8.02
N LYS A 143 -26.41 5.95 -9.23
CA LYS A 143 -27.28 4.85 -9.66
C LYS A 143 -26.88 3.49 -9.06
N TRP A 144 -25.60 3.31 -8.74
CA TRP A 144 -25.09 2.09 -8.14
C TRP A 144 -25.57 1.90 -6.69
N GLN A 145 -26.07 0.72 -6.34
CA GLN A 145 -26.53 0.35 -4.99
C GLN A 145 -25.75 -0.88 -4.49
N PRO A 146 -24.71 -0.70 -3.66
CA PRO A 146 -23.93 -1.82 -3.16
C PRO A 146 -24.72 -2.66 -2.13
N PRO A 147 -24.55 -3.99 -2.11
CA PRO A 147 -25.10 -4.84 -1.07
C PRO A 147 -24.49 -4.51 0.30
N LYS A 148 -25.30 -4.50 1.36
CA LYS A 148 -24.84 -4.17 2.72
C LYS A 148 -23.99 -5.33 3.29
N SER A 149 -22.74 -5.04 3.63
CA SER A 149 -21.84 -5.96 4.34
C SER A 149 -22.30 -6.17 5.80
N THR A 150 -22.50 -7.43 6.20
CA THR A 150 -22.80 -7.85 7.57
C THR A 150 -21.51 -8.26 8.30
N SER A 151 -20.80 -7.31 8.91
CA SER A 151 -19.70 -7.64 9.82
C SER A 151 -20.26 -7.96 11.22
N THR A 152 -19.87 -9.10 11.81
CA THR A 152 -20.32 -9.58 13.13
C THR A 152 -19.51 -9.01 14.30
N LEU A 153 -18.34 -8.42 14.04
CA LEU A 153 -17.48 -7.82 15.06
C LEU A 153 -17.61 -6.29 15.06
N PRO A 154 -17.50 -5.64 16.23
CA PRO A 154 -17.40 -4.19 16.30
C PRO A 154 -16.26 -3.67 15.42
N ARG A 155 -16.45 -2.53 14.77
CA ARG A 155 -15.41 -1.90 13.94
C ARG A 155 -14.16 -1.60 14.77
N GLU A 156 -12.98 -1.82 14.18
CA GLU A 156 -11.71 -1.42 14.80
C GLU A 156 -11.61 0.11 14.82
N GLN A 157 -11.05 0.68 15.89
CA GLN A 157 -10.75 2.11 15.95
C GLN A 157 -9.65 2.45 14.94
N LEU A 158 -9.80 3.54 14.20
CA LEU A 158 -8.92 3.99 13.12
C LEU A 158 -7.43 3.95 13.50
N PHE A 159 -7.06 4.57 14.62
CA PHE A 159 -5.67 4.60 15.08
C PHE A 159 -5.15 3.23 15.51
N ALA A 160 -5.96 2.42 16.21
CA ALA A 160 -5.60 1.07 16.60
C ALA A 160 -5.37 0.18 15.36
N ALA A 161 -6.25 0.28 14.36
CA ALA A 161 -6.13 -0.41 13.08
C ALA A 161 -4.86 -0.02 12.31
N ILE A 162 -4.56 1.27 12.22
CA ILE A 162 -3.35 1.80 11.57
C ILE A 162 -2.09 1.29 12.30
N SER A 163 -2.06 1.39 13.63
CA SER A 163 -0.92 0.91 14.43
C SER A 163 -0.68 -0.59 14.27
N ALA A 164 -1.74 -1.39 14.22
CA ALA A 164 -1.65 -2.82 13.98
C ALA A 164 -1.10 -3.14 12.59
N GLY A 165 -1.52 -2.40 11.56
CA GLY A 165 -0.99 -2.53 10.20
C GLY A 165 0.49 -2.15 10.09
N MET A 166 0.90 -1.03 10.70
CA MET A 166 2.31 -0.62 10.74
C MET A 166 3.17 -1.65 11.47
N ARG A 167 2.70 -2.17 12.62
CA ARG A 167 3.41 -3.22 13.37
C ARG A 167 3.55 -4.50 12.55
N TYR A 168 2.48 -4.92 11.87
CA TYR A 168 2.51 -6.10 11.00
C TYR A 168 3.58 -5.96 9.92
N VAL A 169 3.60 -4.81 9.24
CA VAL A 169 4.58 -4.51 8.19
C VAL A 169 6.01 -4.44 8.74
N ALA A 170 6.22 -3.76 9.86
CA ALA A 170 7.54 -3.64 10.50
C ALA A 170 8.10 -5.00 10.95
N MET A 171 7.22 -5.91 11.38
CA MET A 171 7.59 -7.26 11.81
C MET A 171 7.62 -8.29 10.66
N SER A 172 7.27 -7.90 9.43
CA SER A 172 7.27 -8.76 8.25
C SER A 172 8.46 -8.45 7.33
N PRO A 173 9.54 -9.26 7.34
CA PRO A 173 10.74 -9.00 6.55
C PRO A 173 10.47 -8.96 5.05
N ASN A 174 9.52 -9.75 4.56
CA ASN A 174 9.18 -9.84 3.14
C ASN A 174 8.54 -8.54 2.65
N ILE A 175 7.63 -7.96 3.44
CA ILE A 175 6.93 -6.73 3.06
C ILE A 175 7.89 -5.54 3.17
N GLY A 176 8.74 -5.50 4.20
CA GLY A 176 9.78 -4.48 4.36
C GLY A 176 10.71 -4.37 3.14
N LYS A 177 11.13 -5.50 2.56
CA LYS A 177 11.94 -5.51 1.32
C LYS A 177 11.22 -4.87 0.14
N VAL A 178 9.94 -5.20 -0.05
CA VAL A 178 9.12 -4.67 -1.15
C VAL A 178 8.89 -3.16 -0.98
N LEU A 179 8.66 -2.69 0.25
CA LEU A 179 8.50 -1.28 0.59
C LEU A 179 9.75 -0.45 0.24
N VAL A 180 10.94 -0.90 0.65
CA VAL A 180 12.20 -0.23 0.35
C VAL A 180 12.46 -0.20 -1.15
N ARG A 181 12.20 -1.31 -1.84
CA ARG A 181 12.40 -1.43 -3.30
C ARG A 181 11.39 -0.60 -4.08
N GLY A 182 10.14 -0.53 -3.62
CA GLY A 182 9.10 0.34 -4.17
C GLY A 182 9.42 1.82 -3.99
N PHE A 183 9.89 2.22 -2.80
CA PHE A 183 10.37 3.58 -2.54
C PHE A 183 11.53 3.95 -3.46
N LEU A 184 12.56 3.10 -3.54
CA LEU A 184 13.73 3.34 -4.37
C LEU A 184 13.36 3.42 -5.85
N PHE A 185 12.49 2.52 -6.33
CA PHE A 185 11.98 2.56 -7.69
C PHE A 185 11.19 3.84 -7.97
N GLY A 186 10.26 4.21 -7.09
CA GLY A 186 9.49 5.45 -7.22
C GLY A 186 10.39 6.69 -7.25
N LEU A 187 11.37 6.75 -6.34
CA LEU A 187 12.37 7.80 -6.25
C LEU A 187 13.14 7.95 -7.55
N SER A 188 13.74 6.88 -8.06
CA SER A 188 14.57 6.93 -9.26
C SER A 188 13.75 7.07 -10.54
N ALA A 189 12.69 6.27 -10.71
CA ALA A 189 11.93 6.18 -11.95
C ALA A 189 11.06 7.44 -12.22
N SER A 190 10.75 8.21 -11.18
CA SER A 190 10.03 9.48 -11.33
C SER A 190 10.74 10.49 -12.23
N ALA A 191 12.08 10.41 -12.36
CA ALA A 191 12.88 11.33 -13.16
C ALA A 191 12.38 11.44 -14.61
N ILE A 192 12.09 10.30 -15.26
CA ILE A 192 11.62 10.30 -16.64
C ILE A 192 10.29 11.04 -16.75
N LEU A 193 9.27 10.69 -15.96
CA LEU A 193 7.95 11.31 -16.05
C LEU A 193 7.95 12.78 -15.61
N ALA A 194 8.71 13.13 -14.57
CA ALA A 194 8.78 14.48 -14.03
C ALA A 194 9.53 15.45 -14.97
N LEU A 195 10.54 14.95 -15.69
CA LEU A 195 11.36 15.73 -16.59
C LEU A 195 11.00 15.57 -18.08
N MET A 196 10.11 14.64 -18.44
CA MET A 196 9.71 14.37 -19.83
C MET A 196 9.29 15.62 -20.62
N PRO A 197 8.54 16.58 -20.06
CA PRO A 197 8.21 17.81 -20.79
C PRO A 197 9.46 18.64 -21.13
N LEU A 198 10.44 18.68 -20.22
CA LEU A 198 11.73 19.35 -20.45
C LEU A 198 12.58 18.58 -21.46
N VAL A 199 12.57 17.24 -21.44
CA VAL A 199 13.26 16.41 -22.45
C VAL A 199 12.71 16.69 -23.84
N ALA A 200 11.39 16.72 -23.99
CA ALA A 200 10.74 16.98 -25.26
C ALA A 200 11.08 18.37 -25.82
N ARG A 201 11.15 19.39 -24.95
CA ARG A 201 11.43 20.78 -25.33
C ARG A 201 12.92 21.06 -25.54
N ASP A 202 13.78 20.64 -24.61
CA ASP A 202 15.16 21.12 -24.51
C ASP A 202 16.16 20.16 -25.18
N LEU A 203 15.95 18.84 -25.12
CA LEU A 203 16.85 17.85 -25.73
C LEU A 203 16.43 17.47 -27.14
N VAL A 204 15.15 17.17 -27.33
CA VAL A 204 14.59 16.76 -28.63
C VAL A 204 14.25 17.99 -29.49
N GLN A 205 14.25 19.21 -28.91
CA GLN A 205 13.86 20.46 -29.56
C GLN A 205 12.47 20.42 -30.21
N GLY A 206 11.58 19.64 -29.60
CA GLY A 206 10.20 19.44 -30.05
C GLY A 206 9.19 20.37 -29.37
N GLY A 207 7.93 20.18 -29.73
CA GLY A 207 6.80 20.92 -29.16
C GLY A 207 5.86 20.05 -28.32
N PRO A 208 4.66 20.55 -28.00
CA PRO A 208 3.62 19.81 -27.26
C PRO A 208 3.23 18.48 -27.92
N LEU A 209 3.25 18.42 -29.26
CA LEU A 209 2.99 17.19 -30.01
C LEU A 209 4.05 16.12 -29.73
N THR A 210 5.33 16.51 -29.71
CA THR A 210 6.45 15.60 -29.40
C THR A 210 6.32 15.04 -27.98
N TYR A 211 5.99 15.89 -27.00
CA TYR A 211 5.69 15.44 -25.64
C TYR A 211 4.54 14.43 -25.60
N GLY A 212 3.44 14.70 -26.33
CA GLY A 212 2.31 13.77 -26.44
C GLY A 212 2.70 12.42 -27.05
N ILE A 213 3.53 12.41 -28.10
CA ILE A 213 4.05 11.19 -28.73
C ILE A 213 4.96 10.42 -27.76
N MET A 214 5.86 11.10 -27.06
CA MET A 214 6.77 10.49 -26.08
C MET A 214 6.01 9.85 -24.91
N LEU A 215 5.00 10.55 -24.39
CA LEU A 215 4.14 10.05 -23.34
C LEU A 215 3.25 8.90 -23.84
N GLY A 216 2.77 8.98 -25.08
CA GLY A 216 2.07 7.89 -25.76
C GLY A 216 2.94 6.64 -25.92
N ALA A 217 4.20 6.79 -26.33
CA ALA A 217 5.17 5.69 -26.43
C ALA A 217 5.43 5.02 -25.08
N PHE A 218 5.59 5.83 -24.01
CA PHE A 218 5.64 5.31 -22.64
C PHE A 218 4.38 4.51 -22.30
N GLY A 219 3.19 5.03 -22.64
CA GLY A 219 1.92 4.33 -22.45
C GLY A 219 1.83 2.98 -23.19
N VAL A 220 2.19 2.96 -24.48
CA VAL A 220 2.22 1.72 -25.30
C VAL A 220 3.12 0.68 -24.65
N GLY A 221 4.30 1.09 -24.20
CA GLY A 221 5.20 0.23 -23.45
C GLY A 221 4.56 -0.33 -22.18
N ALA A 222 3.85 0.52 -21.46
CA ALA A 222 3.11 0.16 -20.27
C ALA A 222 2.02 -0.91 -20.52
N VAL A 223 1.26 -0.79 -21.62
CA VAL A 223 0.30 -1.80 -22.05
C VAL A 223 1.01 -3.12 -22.38
N GLY A 224 2.12 -3.07 -23.14
CA GLY A 224 2.92 -4.24 -23.45
C GLY A 224 3.46 -4.93 -22.20
N GLY A 225 3.98 -4.16 -21.24
CA GLY A 225 4.43 -4.67 -19.93
C GLY A 225 3.30 -5.33 -19.15
N ALA A 226 2.09 -4.78 -19.17
CA ALA A 226 0.91 -5.38 -18.53
C ALA A 226 0.55 -6.74 -19.16
N LEU A 227 0.49 -6.82 -20.49
CA LEU A 227 0.12 -8.04 -21.23
C LEU A 227 1.12 -9.18 -21.02
N ILE A 228 2.42 -8.87 -20.99
CA ILE A 228 3.48 -9.87 -20.83
C ILE A 228 3.68 -10.24 -19.34
N SER A 229 3.21 -9.39 -18.40
CA SER A 229 3.45 -9.58 -16.97
C SER A 229 3.03 -10.94 -16.42
N ALA A 230 1.90 -11.50 -16.88
CA ALA A 230 1.43 -12.81 -16.43
C ALA A 230 2.40 -13.93 -16.86
N ARG A 231 2.78 -13.97 -18.14
CA ARG A 231 3.73 -14.97 -18.68
C ARG A 231 5.12 -14.87 -18.06
N LEU A 232 5.60 -13.65 -17.82
CA LEU A 232 6.88 -13.42 -17.15
C LEU A 232 6.87 -13.99 -15.73
N ARG A 233 5.76 -13.88 -15.00
CA ARG A 233 5.63 -14.41 -13.63
C ARG A 233 5.59 -15.93 -13.55
N GLU A 234 5.12 -16.60 -14.60
CA GLU A 234 5.12 -18.07 -14.68
C GLU A 234 6.51 -18.64 -14.98
N THR A 235 7.35 -17.87 -15.68
CA THR A 235 8.63 -18.35 -16.22
C THR A 235 9.85 -17.83 -15.47
N LEU A 236 9.77 -16.64 -14.86
CA LEU A 236 10.88 -16.00 -14.17
C LEU A 236 10.58 -15.80 -12.68
N SER A 237 11.63 -15.80 -11.87
CA SER A 237 11.51 -15.43 -10.46
C SER A 237 11.15 -13.95 -10.31
N SER A 238 10.42 -13.63 -9.22
CA SER A 238 10.02 -12.27 -8.89
C SER A 238 11.22 -11.30 -8.86
N GLU A 239 12.35 -11.74 -8.31
CA GLU A 239 13.56 -10.92 -8.29
C GLU A 239 14.11 -10.63 -9.69
N TRP A 240 14.10 -11.61 -10.59
CA TRP A 240 14.59 -11.42 -11.96
C TRP A 240 13.75 -10.39 -12.72
N ILE A 241 12.43 -10.44 -12.58
CA ILE A 241 11.52 -9.49 -13.21
C ILE A 241 11.80 -8.06 -12.69
N VAL A 242 11.99 -7.88 -11.38
CA VAL A 242 12.33 -6.57 -10.82
C VAL A 242 13.68 -6.09 -11.33
N ARG A 243 14.71 -6.94 -11.38
CA ARG A 243 16.03 -6.56 -11.90
C ARG A 243 15.98 -6.12 -13.35
N VAL A 244 15.27 -6.86 -14.21
CA VAL A 244 15.07 -6.51 -15.62
C VAL A 244 14.34 -5.17 -15.73
N ALA A 245 13.33 -4.92 -14.89
CA ALA A 245 12.63 -3.65 -14.87
C ALA A 245 13.54 -2.48 -14.44
N PHE A 246 14.37 -2.64 -13.40
CA PHE A 246 15.33 -1.61 -13.00
C PHE A 246 16.38 -1.36 -14.10
N LEU A 247 16.92 -2.42 -14.72
CA LEU A 247 17.90 -2.31 -15.81
C LEU A 247 17.31 -1.66 -17.06
N GLY A 248 16.12 -2.09 -17.48
CA GLY A 248 15.44 -1.55 -18.65
C GLY A 248 15.14 -0.06 -18.48
N PHE A 249 14.69 0.34 -17.30
CA PHE A 249 14.42 1.74 -17.01
C PHE A 249 15.72 2.56 -16.85
N ALA A 250 16.77 2.01 -16.25
CA ALA A 250 18.09 2.67 -16.17
C ALA A 250 18.64 2.94 -17.57
N LEU A 251 18.57 1.95 -18.46
CA LEU A 251 18.96 2.08 -19.85
C LEU A 251 18.15 3.19 -20.55
N SER A 252 16.82 3.20 -20.36
CA SER A 252 15.97 4.25 -20.91
C SER A 252 16.32 5.64 -20.40
N ALA A 253 16.59 5.79 -19.09
CA ALA A 253 17.00 7.06 -18.50
C ALA A 253 18.34 7.54 -19.06
N GLY A 254 19.33 6.65 -19.16
CA GLY A 254 20.65 6.95 -19.72
C GLY A 254 20.60 7.34 -21.19
N VAL A 255 19.84 6.62 -22.03
CA VAL A 255 19.67 6.97 -23.44
C VAL A 255 18.91 8.29 -23.59
N THR A 256 17.84 8.50 -22.81
CA THR A 256 17.07 9.76 -22.84
C THR A 256 17.92 10.96 -22.42
N ALA A 257 18.92 10.78 -21.55
CA ALA A 257 19.81 11.85 -21.13
C ALA A 257 20.72 12.37 -22.25
N ILE A 258 21.07 11.52 -23.22
CA ILE A 258 22.09 11.78 -24.25
C ILE A 258 21.45 11.96 -25.63
N SER A 259 20.30 11.33 -25.87
CA SER A 259 19.66 11.31 -27.19
C SER A 259 19.02 12.65 -27.54
N THR A 260 19.31 13.15 -28.74
CA THR A 260 18.63 14.29 -29.37
C THR A 260 17.57 13.84 -30.39
N ASN A 261 17.46 12.53 -30.65
CA ASN A 261 16.55 11.99 -31.66
C ASN A 261 15.22 11.56 -31.03
N ALA A 262 14.11 12.12 -31.53
CA ALA A 262 12.76 11.85 -31.05
C ALA A 262 12.38 10.37 -31.14
N ILE A 263 12.75 9.67 -32.22
CA ILE A 263 12.38 8.27 -32.46
C ILE A 263 13.12 7.34 -31.49
N VAL A 264 14.43 7.57 -31.33
CA VAL A 264 15.27 6.80 -30.39
C VAL A 264 14.74 7.00 -28.97
N THR A 265 14.46 8.24 -28.59
CA THR A 265 13.93 8.54 -27.26
C THR A 265 12.57 7.88 -27.04
N ALA A 266 11.65 7.95 -28.02
CA ALA A 266 10.35 7.29 -27.94
C ALA A 266 10.45 5.75 -27.79
N LEU A 267 11.37 5.11 -28.52
CA LEU A 267 11.60 3.66 -28.42
C LEU A 267 12.05 3.27 -27.00
N PHE A 268 13.00 4.00 -26.43
CA PHE A 268 13.46 3.74 -25.07
C PHE A 268 12.42 4.12 -24.00
N LEU A 269 11.59 5.13 -24.24
CA LEU A 269 10.45 5.42 -23.36
C LEU A 269 9.41 4.30 -23.36
N THR A 270 9.25 3.57 -24.48
CA THR A 270 8.44 2.35 -24.52
C THR A 270 9.00 1.28 -23.56
N ILE A 271 10.31 1.09 -23.54
CA ILE A 271 10.98 0.17 -22.59
C ILE A 271 10.78 0.65 -21.14
N ALA A 272 10.87 1.96 -20.88
CA ALA A 272 10.63 2.54 -19.56
C ALA A 272 9.20 2.30 -19.08
N GLY A 273 8.21 2.48 -19.97
CA GLY A 273 6.80 2.22 -19.69
C GLY A 273 6.52 0.76 -19.34
N ALA A 274 7.10 -0.17 -20.09
CA ALA A 274 6.99 -1.61 -19.81
C ALA A 274 7.59 -1.95 -18.44
N SER A 275 8.81 -1.44 -18.18
CA SER A 275 9.53 -1.63 -16.92
C SER A 275 8.77 -1.07 -15.72
N TRP A 276 8.18 0.13 -15.86
CA TRP A 276 7.33 0.76 -14.85
C TRP A 276 6.18 -0.14 -14.42
N VAL A 277 5.46 -0.70 -15.39
CA VAL A 277 4.29 -1.56 -15.09
C VAL A 277 4.72 -2.88 -14.51
N LEU A 278 5.75 -3.50 -15.06
CA LEU A 278 6.27 -4.77 -14.55
C LEU A 278 6.68 -4.64 -13.08
N ALA A 279 7.42 -3.59 -12.72
CA ALA A 279 7.84 -3.34 -11.34
C ALA A 279 6.65 -3.06 -10.41
N LEU A 280 5.82 -2.05 -10.71
CA LEU A 280 4.72 -1.66 -9.82
C LEU A 280 3.65 -2.72 -9.68
N SER A 281 3.31 -3.41 -10.77
CA SER A 281 2.34 -4.51 -10.74
C SER A 281 2.88 -5.67 -9.91
N LEU A 282 4.17 -5.98 -10.02
CA LEU A 282 4.79 -7.05 -9.27
C LEU A 282 4.88 -6.72 -7.78
N PHE A 283 5.32 -5.52 -7.40
CA PHE A 283 5.32 -5.08 -6.01
C PHE A 283 3.92 -5.13 -5.39
N ASN A 284 2.93 -4.62 -6.11
CA ASN A 284 1.53 -4.65 -5.66
C ASN A 284 1.06 -6.10 -5.45
N THR A 285 1.33 -6.99 -6.41
CA THR A 285 0.95 -8.41 -6.31
C THR A 285 1.66 -9.11 -5.15
N ILE A 286 2.96 -8.88 -4.94
CA ILE A 286 3.71 -9.47 -3.83
C ILE A 286 3.14 -9.00 -2.50
N VAL A 287 2.83 -7.71 -2.35
CA VAL A 287 2.21 -7.19 -1.12
C VAL A 287 0.86 -7.84 -0.88
N GLN A 288 0.03 -8.00 -1.92
CA GLN A 288 -1.27 -8.68 -1.79
C GLN A 288 -1.13 -10.14 -1.35
N LEU A 289 -0.23 -10.89 -1.99
CA LEU A 289 -0.06 -12.32 -1.73
C LEU A 289 0.72 -12.62 -0.45
N SER A 290 1.60 -11.71 -0.01
CA SER A 290 2.39 -11.86 1.22
C SER A 290 1.68 -11.30 2.45
N THR A 291 0.42 -10.87 2.32
CA THR A 291 -0.33 -10.23 3.41
C THR A 291 -1.68 -10.92 3.64
N PRO A 292 -2.00 -11.31 4.87
CA PRO A 292 -3.30 -11.86 5.23
C PRO A 292 -4.45 -10.88 4.94
N ARG A 293 -5.62 -11.42 4.64
CA ARG A 293 -6.82 -10.65 4.24
C ARG A 293 -7.22 -9.56 5.23
N TRP A 294 -6.96 -9.75 6.53
CA TRP A 294 -7.33 -8.79 7.57
C TRP A 294 -6.46 -7.52 7.60
N VAL A 295 -5.26 -7.55 6.99
CA VAL A 295 -4.29 -6.44 6.99
C VAL A 295 -3.83 -6.04 5.58
N VAL A 296 -4.29 -6.74 4.53
CA VAL A 296 -3.89 -6.50 3.13
C VAL A 296 -4.12 -5.06 2.68
N GLY A 297 -5.27 -4.46 3.02
CA GLY A 297 -5.56 -3.06 2.67
C GLY A 297 -4.57 -2.08 3.30
N ARG A 298 -4.17 -2.33 4.56
CA ARG A 298 -3.23 -1.48 5.31
C ARG A 298 -1.81 -1.62 4.78
N ALA A 299 -1.39 -2.84 4.46
CA ALA A 299 -0.08 -3.10 3.84
C ALA A 299 0.00 -2.47 2.44
N LEU A 300 -1.07 -2.55 1.65
CA LEU A 300 -1.17 -1.87 0.36
C LEU A 300 -1.10 -0.35 0.50
N SER A 301 -1.82 0.24 1.46
CA SER A 301 -1.75 1.69 1.72
C SER A 301 -0.32 2.12 2.08
N LEU A 302 0.38 1.39 2.96
CA LEU A 302 1.77 1.70 3.31
C LEU A 302 2.72 1.54 2.12
N TYR A 303 2.54 0.49 1.31
CA TYR A 303 3.28 0.31 0.06
C TYR A 303 3.07 1.48 -0.90
N GLN A 304 1.82 1.91 -1.09
CA GLN A 304 1.49 3.05 -1.92
C GLN A 304 2.08 4.34 -1.34
N THR A 305 1.97 4.57 -0.03
CA THR A 305 2.57 5.74 0.64
C THR A 305 4.06 5.82 0.34
N LEU A 306 4.82 4.74 0.55
CA LEU A 306 6.26 4.78 0.30
C LEU A 306 6.57 4.91 -1.21
N THR A 307 5.87 4.20 -2.08
CA THR A 307 6.15 4.24 -3.51
C THR A 307 5.84 5.62 -4.11
N PHE A 308 4.64 6.16 -3.85
CA PHE A 308 4.25 7.49 -4.31
C PHE A 308 5.00 8.61 -3.57
N GLY A 309 5.40 8.38 -2.30
CA GLY A 309 6.30 9.27 -1.58
C GLY A 309 7.68 9.32 -2.23
N GLY A 310 8.21 8.19 -2.66
CA GLY A 310 9.40 8.12 -3.51
C GLY A 310 9.20 8.92 -4.80
N ILE A 311 8.08 8.75 -5.50
CA ILE A 311 7.79 9.52 -6.73
C ILE A 311 7.74 11.02 -6.47
N ALA A 312 7.07 11.46 -5.40
CA ALA A 312 6.95 12.88 -5.06
C ALA A 312 8.31 13.49 -4.70
N LEU A 313 9.06 12.83 -3.81
CA LEU A 313 10.41 13.26 -3.41
C LEU A 313 11.36 13.26 -4.59
N GLY A 314 11.30 12.23 -5.44
CA GLY A 314 12.13 12.12 -6.64
C GLY A 314 11.79 13.21 -7.64
N SER A 315 10.51 13.46 -7.91
CA SER A 315 10.10 14.54 -8.83
C SER A 315 10.63 15.90 -8.38
N TRP A 316 10.58 16.19 -7.07
CA TRP A 316 11.19 17.40 -6.52
C TRP A 316 12.72 17.41 -6.67
N LEU A 317 13.38 16.33 -6.25
CA LEU A 317 14.84 16.18 -6.29
C LEU A 317 15.39 16.35 -7.72
N TRP A 318 14.85 15.58 -8.68
CA TRP A 318 15.28 15.62 -10.08
C TRP A 318 14.90 16.94 -10.75
N GLY A 319 13.79 17.55 -10.35
CA GLY A 319 13.43 18.90 -10.78
C GLY A 319 14.47 19.94 -10.36
N SER A 320 14.92 19.90 -9.11
CA SER A 320 15.96 20.80 -8.59
C SER A 320 17.31 20.55 -9.26
N LEU A 321 17.73 19.28 -9.37
CA LEU A 321 19.00 18.92 -10.03
C LEU A 321 19.02 19.35 -11.50
N ALA A 322 17.88 19.24 -12.20
CA ALA A 322 17.78 19.68 -13.59
C ALA A 322 17.88 21.20 -13.75
N GLU A 323 17.45 21.97 -12.74
CA GLU A 323 17.54 23.43 -12.73
C GLU A 323 18.98 23.90 -12.46
N ASP A 324 19.67 23.27 -11.52
CA ASP A 324 21.02 23.66 -11.09
C ASP A 324 22.15 23.11 -12.00
N TYR A 325 22.04 21.85 -12.43
CA TYR A 325 23.12 21.12 -13.12
C TYR A 325 22.73 20.66 -14.53
N GLY A 326 21.51 20.94 -14.97
CA GLY A 326 21.01 20.60 -16.29
C GLY A 326 20.32 19.23 -16.37
N LEU A 327 19.51 19.09 -17.41
CA LEU A 327 18.58 17.97 -17.59
C LEU A 327 19.27 16.61 -17.80
N SER A 328 20.29 16.56 -18.64
CA SER A 328 21.06 15.33 -18.91
C SER A 328 21.75 14.81 -17.67
N TYR A 329 22.32 15.70 -16.85
CA TYR A 329 22.98 15.32 -15.59
C TYR A 329 21.98 14.69 -14.61
N SER A 330 20.80 15.31 -14.44
CA SER A 330 19.75 14.76 -13.56
C SER A 330 19.28 13.37 -14.01
N LEU A 331 19.12 13.14 -15.32
CA LEU A 331 18.72 11.82 -15.85
C LEU A 331 19.83 10.77 -15.70
N LEU A 332 21.10 11.14 -15.84
CA LEU A 332 22.23 10.25 -15.59
C LEU A 332 22.35 9.88 -14.10
N CYS A 333 22.15 10.84 -13.19
CA CYS A 333 22.09 10.55 -11.75
C CYS A 333 20.95 9.60 -11.40
N SER A 334 19.77 9.78 -12.01
CA SER A 334 18.66 8.83 -11.87
C SER A 334 19.04 7.45 -12.40
N CYS A 335 19.68 7.35 -13.58
CA CYS A 335 20.19 6.10 -14.13
C CYS A 335 21.13 5.38 -13.16
N VAL A 336 22.10 6.07 -12.57
CA VAL A 336 23.00 5.51 -11.55
C VAL A 336 22.21 5.01 -10.34
N LEU A 337 21.23 5.79 -9.85
CA LEU A 337 20.39 5.37 -8.72
C LEU A 337 19.58 4.10 -9.04
N MET A 338 19.13 3.94 -10.30
CA MET A 338 18.46 2.70 -10.74
C MET A 338 19.40 1.51 -10.80
N LEU A 339 20.63 1.70 -11.26
CA LEU A 339 21.66 0.65 -11.24
C LEU A 339 22.01 0.25 -9.80
N LEU A 340 22.11 1.21 -8.88
CA LEU A 340 22.24 0.93 -7.44
C LEU A 340 21.04 0.12 -6.94
N GLY A 341 19.82 0.41 -7.42
CA GLY A 341 18.64 -0.40 -7.15
C GLY A 341 18.80 -1.86 -7.56
N VAL A 342 19.44 -2.16 -8.69
CA VAL A 342 19.77 -3.55 -9.09
C VAL A 342 20.70 -4.20 -8.07
N ILE A 343 21.72 -3.48 -7.61
CA ILE A 343 22.69 -3.96 -6.61
C ILE A 343 22.00 -4.25 -5.27
N VAL A 344 21.11 -3.36 -4.82
CA VAL A 344 20.30 -3.57 -3.61
C VAL A 344 19.46 -4.84 -3.72
N GLY A 345 19.02 -5.21 -4.93
CA GLY A 345 18.31 -6.47 -5.20
C GLY A 345 19.12 -7.75 -4.92
N PHE A 346 20.44 -7.68 -4.77
CA PHE A 346 21.24 -8.83 -4.30
C PHE A 346 21.19 -9.01 -2.78
N LYS A 347 21.04 -7.93 -2.01
CA LYS A 347 20.91 -8.00 -0.54
C LYS A 347 19.45 -8.13 -0.10
N LEU A 348 18.53 -7.47 -0.81
CA LEU A 348 17.09 -7.44 -0.54
C LEU A 348 16.32 -8.19 -1.64
N THR A 349 16.64 -9.48 -1.80
CA THR A 349 15.98 -10.37 -2.77
C THR A 349 14.47 -10.41 -2.54
N MET A 350 13.69 -10.18 -3.61
CA MET A 350 12.24 -10.29 -3.58
C MET A 350 11.79 -11.68 -3.10
N PRO A 351 10.78 -11.75 -2.23
CA PRO A 351 10.21 -13.03 -1.81
C PRO A 351 9.62 -13.77 -3.02
N ALA A 352 9.78 -15.09 -3.04
CA ALA A 352 9.23 -15.92 -4.11
C ALA A 352 7.69 -15.99 -4.01
N PHE A 353 7.01 -16.11 -5.16
CA PHE A 353 5.55 -16.27 -5.26
C PHE A 353 4.99 -17.45 -4.44
N ALA A 354 5.81 -18.47 -4.17
CA ALA A 354 5.41 -19.68 -3.44
C ALA A 354 5.46 -19.54 -1.90
N SER A 355 5.66 -18.34 -1.35
CA SER A 355 5.95 -18.18 0.08
C SER A 355 4.68 -17.98 0.92
N LEU A 356 4.27 -19.09 1.56
CA LEU A 356 3.31 -19.19 2.68
C LEU A 356 1.82 -19.14 2.32
N ASN A 357 1.07 -20.16 2.75
CA ASN A 357 -0.39 -20.17 2.68
C ASN A 357 -0.96 -19.24 3.77
N LEU A 358 -1.31 -18.02 3.38
CA LEU A 358 -1.84 -16.99 4.29
C LEU A 358 -3.38 -17.01 4.40
N ASP A 359 -4.04 -18.05 3.90
CA ASP A 359 -5.48 -18.20 4.10
C ASP A 359 -5.82 -18.40 5.58
N PRO A 360 -7.00 -17.92 6.04
CA PRO A 360 -7.39 -17.99 7.43
C PRO A 360 -7.50 -19.45 7.90
N LEU A 361 -6.90 -19.75 9.05
CA LEU A 361 -6.90 -21.08 9.62
C LEU A 361 -8.31 -21.54 10.01
N ASN A 362 -9.17 -20.63 10.48
CA ASN A 362 -10.58 -20.87 10.87
C ASN A 362 -10.82 -22.06 11.82
N ARG A 363 -9.80 -22.47 12.60
CA ARG A 363 -9.91 -23.53 13.61
C ARG A 363 -10.28 -23.02 15.01
N PHE A 364 -10.25 -21.71 15.22
CA PHE A 364 -10.51 -21.13 16.54
C PHE A 364 -12.01 -21.06 16.82
N VAL A 365 -12.43 -21.72 17.90
CA VAL A 365 -13.75 -21.56 18.52
C VAL A 365 -13.55 -20.78 19.80
N GLU A 366 -14.33 -19.71 19.98
CA GLU A 366 -14.29 -18.92 21.21
C GLU A 366 -14.68 -19.83 22.39
N PRO A 367 -13.85 -19.91 23.44
CA PRO A 367 -14.15 -20.77 24.58
C PRO A 367 -15.33 -20.20 25.37
N ASN A 368 -16.24 -21.06 25.82
CA ASN A 368 -17.27 -20.67 26.77
C ASN A 368 -16.60 -20.33 28.10
N LEU A 369 -16.60 -19.05 28.46
CA LEU A 369 -16.11 -18.58 29.75
C LEU A 369 -17.23 -18.62 30.79
N LEU A 370 -16.86 -18.92 32.04
CA LEU A 370 -17.78 -18.85 33.17
C LEU A 370 -18.03 -17.40 33.65
N LEU A 371 -17.18 -16.46 33.21
CA LEU A 371 -17.29 -15.03 33.51
C LEU A 371 -17.95 -14.30 32.32
N ASP A 372 -18.85 -13.36 32.61
CA ASP A 372 -19.40 -12.45 31.59
C ASP A 372 -18.37 -11.37 31.21
N VAL A 373 -17.48 -11.73 30.29
CA VAL A 373 -16.39 -10.86 29.83
C VAL A 373 -16.90 -9.97 28.70
N LYS A 374 -17.10 -8.69 28.99
CA LYS A 374 -17.44 -7.70 27.95
C LYS A 374 -16.30 -7.60 26.91
N PRO A 375 -16.58 -7.30 25.63
CA PRO A 375 -15.56 -7.23 24.57
C PRO A 375 -14.37 -6.29 24.85
N ARG A 376 -14.59 -5.22 25.63
CA ARG A 376 -13.57 -4.25 26.03
C ARG A 376 -12.80 -4.62 27.29
N SER A 377 -13.12 -5.73 27.94
CA SER A 377 -12.45 -6.14 29.18
C SER A 377 -11.02 -6.59 28.91
N GLY A 378 -10.08 -6.16 29.73
CA GLY A 378 -8.67 -6.52 29.66
C GLY A 378 -7.85 -5.67 30.64
N PRO A 379 -6.51 -5.79 30.63
CA PRO A 379 -5.71 -6.64 29.75
C PRO A 379 -5.94 -8.14 29.97
N ILE A 380 -5.73 -8.94 28.94
CA ILE A 380 -5.82 -10.41 29.02
C ILE A 380 -4.42 -11.00 28.86
N ALA A 381 -3.97 -11.75 29.86
CA ALA A 381 -2.74 -12.52 29.84
C ALA A 381 -3.06 -13.96 29.41
N ILE A 382 -2.30 -14.46 28.44
CA ILE A 382 -2.41 -15.83 27.96
C ILE A 382 -1.12 -16.54 28.29
N LEU A 383 -1.24 -17.69 28.97
CA LEU A 383 -0.11 -18.56 29.29
C LEU A 383 -0.34 -19.89 28.58
N VAL A 384 0.71 -20.40 27.93
CA VAL A 384 0.68 -21.70 27.27
C VAL A 384 1.86 -22.53 27.76
N ASP A 385 1.55 -23.65 28.39
CA ASP A 385 2.55 -24.54 28.97
C ASP A 385 2.92 -25.65 28.00
N TYR A 386 4.22 -25.83 27.78
CA TYR A 386 4.82 -26.88 26.99
C TYR A 386 5.72 -27.72 27.87
N GLU A 387 5.63 -29.03 27.72
CA GLU A 387 6.57 -30.00 28.25
C GLU A 387 7.53 -30.42 27.13
N ILE A 388 8.82 -30.10 27.28
CA ILE A 388 9.87 -30.23 26.25
C ILE A 388 11.11 -30.87 26.89
N ASP A 389 11.68 -31.86 26.20
CA ASP A 389 12.89 -32.55 26.64
C ASP A 389 14.16 -31.76 26.28
N ASP A 390 15.20 -31.90 27.10
CA ASP A 390 16.48 -31.20 26.91
C ASP A 390 17.16 -31.53 25.57
N ALA A 391 16.96 -32.73 24.99
CA ALA A 391 17.50 -33.09 23.69
C ALA A 391 16.90 -32.28 22.53
N ASP A 392 15.64 -31.88 22.69
CA ASP A 392 14.86 -31.14 21.67
C ASP A 392 14.95 -29.61 21.87
N LEU A 393 15.66 -29.15 22.90
CA LEU A 393 15.70 -27.75 23.34
C LEU A 393 16.22 -26.78 22.26
N ALA A 394 17.25 -27.17 21.51
CA ALA A 394 17.83 -26.31 20.47
C ALA A 394 16.84 -26.05 19.32
N GLU A 395 16.10 -27.09 18.92
CA GLU A 395 15.05 -27.00 17.91
C GLU A 395 13.86 -26.18 18.45
N PHE A 396 13.41 -26.49 19.66
CA PHE A 396 12.33 -25.75 20.33
C PHE A 396 12.63 -24.25 20.41
N MET A 397 13.82 -23.86 20.86
CA MET A 397 14.21 -22.45 20.95
C MET A 397 14.21 -21.75 19.58
N THR A 398 14.64 -22.44 18.52
CA THR A 398 14.61 -21.90 17.16
C THR A 398 13.17 -21.63 16.70
N ILE A 399 12.25 -22.57 16.95
CA ILE A 399 10.83 -22.40 16.62
C ILE A 399 10.20 -21.30 17.50
N MET A 400 10.58 -21.19 18.77
CA MET A 400 10.06 -20.16 19.67
C MET A 400 10.49 -18.73 19.29
N VAL A 401 11.66 -18.56 18.65
CA VAL A 401 12.07 -17.27 18.07
C VAL A 401 11.14 -16.86 16.93
N GLU A 402 10.78 -17.79 16.04
CA GLU A 402 9.82 -17.54 14.96
C GLU A 402 8.43 -17.24 15.53
N ARG A 403 8.00 -18.05 16.50
CA ARG A 403 6.71 -17.90 17.15
C ARG A 403 6.55 -16.57 17.89
N ARG A 404 7.57 -16.11 18.60
CA ARG A 404 7.60 -14.77 19.20
C ARG A 404 7.29 -13.70 18.16
N ARG A 405 7.91 -13.78 16.98
CA ARG A 405 7.68 -12.82 15.90
C ARG A 405 6.23 -12.88 15.41
N ILE A 406 5.67 -14.07 15.19
CA ILE A 406 4.27 -14.27 14.78
C ILE A 406 3.31 -13.66 15.81
N ARG A 407 3.53 -13.91 17.11
CA ARG A 407 2.69 -13.38 18.20
C ARG A 407 2.68 -11.85 18.23
N LEU A 408 3.86 -11.24 18.19
CA LEU A 408 4.01 -9.78 18.22
C LEU A 408 3.43 -9.12 16.97
N ARG A 409 3.60 -9.75 15.80
CA ARG A 409 3.04 -9.31 14.51
C ARG A 409 1.50 -9.21 14.55
N ASP A 410 0.84 -10.18 15.16
CA ASP A 410 -0.63 -10.33 15.06
C ASP A 410 -1.44 -9.59 16.15
N GLY A 411 -0.80 -9.02 17.16
CA GLY A 411 -1.59 -8.51 18.28
C GLY A 411 -0.84 -8.37 19.59
N ALA A 412 -0.03 -9.37 19.91
CA ALA A 412 0.45 -9.59 21.25
C ALA A 412 1.47 -8.53 21.70
N GLN A 413 1.49 -8.29 23.00
CA GLN A 413 2.43 -7.43 23.71
C GLN A 413 3.10 -8.25 24.82
N ASN A 414 4.25 -7.77 25.31
CA ASN A 414 4.95 -8.37 26.45
C ASN A 414 5.08 -9.90 26.34
N TRP A 415 5.59 -10.37 25.19
CA TRP A 415 5.83 -11.80 24.99
C TRP A 415 7.06 -12.22 25.78
N THR A 416 6.94 -13.34 26.51
CA THR A 416 8.03 -13.91 27.31
C THR A 416 7.96 -15.43 27.25
N LEU A 417 9.11 -16.07 27.31
CA LEU A 417 9.23 -17.52 27.46
C LEU A 417 9.98 -17.78 28.75
N MET A 418 9.36 -18.55 29.64
CA MET A 418 9.90 -18.87 30.96
C MET A 418 10.13 -20.38 31.05
N ARG A 419 11.17 -20.77 31.77
CA ARG A 419 11.41 -22.16 32.17
C ARG A 419 11.05 -22.28 33.63
N ASP A 420 10.26 -23.28 33.99
CA ASP A 420 9.96 -23.57 35.38
C ASP A 420 11.25 -24.06 36.08
N LEU A 421 11.55 -23.48 37.25
CA LEU A 421 12.74 -23.80 38.03
C LEU A 421 12.54 -25.06 38.89
N GLU A 422 11.29 -25.36 39.24
CA GLU A 422 10.93 -26.55 40.01
C GLU A 422 10.74 -27.76 39.08
N ASN A 423 10.23 -27.52 37.86
CA ASN A 423 10.05 -28.53 36.82
C ASN A 423 10.74 -28.11 35.51
N PRO A 424 12.05 -28.39 35.33
CA PRO A 424 12.82 -27.90 34.19
C PRO A 424 12.29 -28.31 32.80
N ASP A 425 11.48 -29.36 32.71
CA ASP A 425 10.88 -29.80 31.44
C ASP A 425 9.71 -28.91 31.01
N ILE A 426 9.19 -28.06 31.91
CA ILE A 426 8.06 -27.18 31.66
C ILE A 426 8.52 -25.79 31.23
N TRP A 427 8.03 -25.37 30.06
CA TRP A 427 8.24 -24.06 29.46
C TRP A 427 6.91 -23.35 29.27
N THR A 428 6.79 -22.13 29.79
CA THR A 428 5.56 -21.33 29.69
C THR A 428 5.77 -20.13 28.77
N GLU A 429 5.01 -20.08 27.67
CA GLU A 429 4.87 -18.90 26.82
C GLU A 429 3.82 -17.97 27.43
N ILE A 430 4.21 -16.74 27.77
CA ILE A 430 3.30 -15.69 28.23
C ILE A 430 3.20 -14.59 27.18
N TYR A 431 1.98 -14.14 26.89
CA TYR A 431 1.76 -12.94 26.10
C TYR A 431 0.47 -12.23 26.48
N HIS A 432 0.45 -10.91 26.25
CA HIS A 432 -0.64 -10.04 26.66
C HIS A 432 -1.39 -9.50 25.44
N VAL A 433 -2.69 -9.33 25.58
CA VAL A 433 -3.54 -8.62 24.61
C VAL A 433 -4.39 -7.59 25.32
N PRO A 434 -4.66 -6.41 24.72
CA PRO A 434 -5.29 -5.29 25.43
C PRO A 434 -6.71 -5.58 25.91
N THR A 435 -7.47 -6.37 25.16
CA THR A 435 -8.89 -6.63 25.43
C THR A 435 -9.29 -8.03 24.96
N TRP A 436 -10.42 -8.52 25.46
CA TRP A 436 -11.02 -9.80 25.03
C TRP A 436 -11.32 -9.82 23.53
N VAL A 437 -11.85 -8.73 22.95
CA VAL A 437 -12.08 -8.68 21.50
C VAL A 437 -10.78 -8.75 20.71
N GLU A 438 -9.69 -8.16 21.21
CA GLU A 438 -8.36 -8.32 20.59
C GLU A 438 -7.81 -9.73 20.75
N TYR A 439 -8.11 -10.44 21.85
CA TYR A 439 -7.81 -11.87 21.99
C TYR A 439 -8.52 -12.71 20.92
N VAL A 440 -9.82 -12.51 20.76
CA VAL A 440 -10.62 -13.23 19.74
C VAL A 440 -10.10 -12.91 18.34
N ARG A 441 -9.88 -11.63 18.02
CA ARG A 441 -9.29 -11.19 16.74
C ARG A 441 -7.91 -11.80 16.52
N HIS A 442 -7.03 -11.78 17.52
CA HIS A 442 -5.68 -12.36 17.43
C HIS A 442 -5.73 -13.84 17.04
N ASN A 443 -6.69 -14.62 17.54
CA ASN A 443 -6.84 -16.02 17.16
C ASN A 443 -7.53 -16.23 15.80
N GLN A 444 -8.48 -15.37 15.43
CA GLN A 444 -9.12 -15.39 14.11
C GLN A 444 -8.18 -14.95 12.97
N ARG A 445 -7.17 -14.13 13.28
CA ARG A 445 -6.16 -13.62 12.34
C ARG A 445 -5.10 -14.66 11.94
N ARG A 446 -5.05 -15.83 12.61
CA ARG A 446 -4.05 -16.88 12.34
C ARG A 446 -4.19 -17.46 10.94
N THR A 447 -3.06 -17.63 10.27
CA THR A 447 -3.00 -18.24 8.93
C THR A 447 -2.59 -19.71 8.97
N GLN A 448 -2.78 -20.43 7.85
CA GLN A 448 -2.30 -21.81 7.70
C GLN A 448 -0.77 -21.90 7.86
N ALA A 449 -0.05 -20.95 7.25
CA ALA A 449 1.39 -20.80 7.40
C ALA A 449 1.84 -20.65 8.87
N ASP A 450 1.13 -19.84 9.66
CA ASP A 450 1.46 -19.70 11.08
C ASP A 450 1.19 -20.99 11.87
N ALA A 451 0.26 -21.84 11.39
CA ALA A 451 -0.06 -23.11 12.02
C ALA A 451 1.06 -24.14 11.91
N GLU A 452 1.92 -24.07 10.88
CA GLU A 452 3.07 -24.97 10.74
C GLU A 452 4.04 -24.86 11.93
N SER A 453 4.25 -23.64 12.44
CA SER A 453 5.06 -23.41 13.65
C SER A 453 4.41 -24.01 14.90
N TRP A 454 3.08 -23.94 15.00
CA TRP A 454 2.31 -24.54 16.10
C TRP A 454 2.34 -26.07 16.02
N ASP A 455 2.17 -26.65 14.83
CA ASP A 455 2.21 -28.09 14.60
C ASP A 455 3.61 -28.66 14.85
N SER A 456 4.67 -27.90 14.56
CA SER A 456 6.05 -28.29 14.88
C SER A 456 6.30 -28.30 16.40
N ILE A 457 5.83 -27.28 17.13
CA ILE A 457 5.89 -27.28 18.60
C ILE A 457 5.10 -28.44 19.20
N LEU A 458 3.94 -28.78 18.63
CA LEU A 458 3.16 -29.93 19.09
C LEU A 458 3.90 -31.26 18.93
N LYS A 459 4.78 -31.41 17.94
CA LYS A 459 5.60 -32.62 17.77
C LYS A 459 6.68 -32.75 18.84
N LEU A 460 7.21 -31.63 19.31
CA LEU A 460 8.23 -31.58 20.38
C LEU A 460 7.60 -31.71 21.77
N HIS A 461 6.31 -31.44 21.90
CA HIS A 461 5.60 -31.54 23.17
C HIS A 461 5.36 -33.00 23.57
N ARG A 462 5.86 -33.39 24.76
CA ARG A 462 5.74 -34.77 25.28
C ARG A 462 4.58 -35.01 26.24
N GLY A 463 3.84 -33.95 26.59
CA GLY A 463 2.70 -34.07 27.49
C GLY A 463 1.61 -34.99 26.94
N SER A 464 0.96 -35.72 27.84
CA SER A 464 -0.14 -36.66 27.50
C SER A 464 -1.39 -35.96 26.95
N THR A 465 -1.52 -34.65 27.17
CA THR A 465 -2.59 -33.80 26.67
C THR A 465 -2.03 -32.68 25.81
N ARG A 466 -2.87 -32.05 24.98
CA ARG A 466 -2.46 -30.82 24.25
C ARG A 466 -1.97 -29.74 25.24
N PRO A 467 -1.05 -28.85 24.79
CA PRO A 467 -0.53 -27.76 25.62
C PRO A 467 -1.65 -27.00 26.31
N ARG A 468 -1.52 -26.84 27.63
CA ARG A 468 -2.55 -26.22 28.45
C ARG A 468 -2.55 -24.71 28.22
N VAL A 469 -3.72 -24.15 27.92
CA VAL A 469 -3.87 -22.70 27.66
C VAL A 469 -4.64 -22.06 28.80
N HIS A 470 -3.96 -21.24 29.58
CA HIS A 470 -4.53 -20.42 30.63
C HIS A 470 -4.90 -19.04 30.08
N ARG A 471 -6.08 -18.55 30.43
CA ARG A 471 -6.59 -17.23 30.03
C ARG A 471 -6.92 -16.46 31.29
N MET A 472 -6.17 -15.41 31.57
CA MET A 472 -6.29 -14.63 32.79
C MET A 472 -6.62 -13.18 32.44
N ILE A 473 -7.47 -12.54 33.24
CA ILE A 473 -7.71 -11.10 33.14
C ILE A 473 -6.86 -10.41 34.20
N GLU A 474 -6.01 -9.47 33.77
CA GLU A 474 -5.17 -8.73 34.68
C GLU A 474 -6.00 -7.70 35.45
N ARG A 475 -5.78 -7.62 36.76
CA ARG A 475 -6.36 -6.60 37.62
C ARG A 475 -5.24 -6.05 38.50
N GLN A 476 -5.01 -4.74 38.41
CA GLN A 476 -4.18 -4.07 39.39
C GLN A 476 -4.96 -4.00 40.71
N ALA A 477 -4.35 -4.49 41.79
CA ALA A 477 -4.91 -4.34 43.13
C ALA A 477 -4.71 -2.90 43.60
N ILE A 478 -5.57 -1.99 43.13
CA ILE A 478 -5.66 -0.63 43.66
C ILE A 478 -6.72 -0.69 44.77
N PRO A 479 -6.35 -0.44 46.05
CA PRO A 479 -7.33 -0.29 47.11
C PRO A 479 -8.24 0.90 46.77
N PRO A 480 -9.55 0.83 47.00
CA PRO A 480 -10.50 1.89 46.66
C PRO A 480 -10.41 3.15 47.54
N GLN A 481 -9.22 3.53 48.02
CA GLN A 481 -8.99 4.71 48.85
C GLN A 481 -8.07 5.68 48.14
N ASP A 482 -8.70 6.52 47.31
CA ASP A 482 -8.51 7.98 47.24
C ASP A 482 -9.26 8.51 46.01
N ASP A 483 -10.56 8.19 45.93
CA ASP A 483 -11.46 9.02 45.13
C ASP A 483 -11.63 10.34 45.90
N ILE A 484 -11.07 11.40 45.34
CA ILE A 484 -11.37 12.77 45.74
C ILE A 484 -12.88 12.96 45.56
N PHE A 485 -13.64 12.76 46.64
CA PHE A 485 -15.07 13.06 46.66
C PHE A 485 -15.30 14.54 46.36
N HIS A 486 -16.38 14.86 45.63
CA HIS A 486 -16.81 16.22 45.37
C HIS A 486 -16.81 17.07 46.65
N LYS A 487 -16.29 18.30 46.57
CA LYS A 487 -16.46 19.31 47.64
C LYS A 487 -17.93 19.37 48.04
N ALA A 488 -18.24 19.03 49.29
CA ALA A 488 -19.55 19.26 49.86
C ALA A 488 -19.92 20.74 49.66
N HIS A 489 -21.16 20.99 49.24
CA HIS A 489 -21.71 22.33 49.08
C HIS A 489 -21.36 23.20 50.30
N ILE A 490 -20.68 24.31 50.05
CA ILE A 490 -20.62 25.42 51.00
C ILE A 490 -21.97 26.11 50.87
N GLU A 491 -22.83 25.96 51.87
CA GLU A 491 -24.02 26.81 52.01
C GLU A 491 -23.57 28.25 52.25
N PRO A 492 -24.08 29.23 51.48
CA PRO A 492 -23.85 30.63 51.76
C PRO A 492 -24.84 31.08 52.84
N HIS A 493 -24.33 31.36 54.04
CA HIS A 493 -24.97 32.27 54.98
C HIS A 493 -24.12 33.54 55.10
#